data_AF-X1U1L6-F1
#
_entry.id   AF-X1U1L6-F1
#
_cell.length_a   1.000
_cell.length_b   1.000
_cell.length_c   1.000
_cell.angle_alpha   90.00
_cell.angle_beta   90.00
_cell.angle_gamma   90.00
#
_symmetry.space_group_name_H-M   'P 1'
#
loop_
_entity.id
_entity.type
_entity.pdbx_description
1 polymer ?
#
loop_
_entity_poly.entity_id
_entity_poly.type
_entity_poly.pdbx_seq_one_letter_code
_entity_poly.pdbx_strand_id
1 'polypeptide(L)'
;PCFWNASDDNSFNQIDNLNVIDKEITNIKLDLSDFDPKTRYSDIYLADSRFKKAIEKLESILYSTSFKTEIMDFYKNILASALKNCSNPKGEINVSSFFSVIITRMFSGYGLVIIDPADVELKKLSCNLLEFDISKHYQISHLINSTGKKLNSCGYHSQLSSTPGTLDFFYCVDGIREKIYSDSDNLFEISDKRYNKKEFWDLLIEKPAAISLNVILRPLLQDKLLPVLCSICGPGESSYYAQLKPVYNLYGLKMPVIYPRFSATVVEKKIKRLIVKLKITDIELESS
;
A
#
# COMPACT_ATOMS: atom_id res chain seq x y z
N PRO A 1 -1.93 -17.47 -6.17
CA PRO A 1 -1.13 -16.22 -6.06
C PRO A 1 -1.92 -15.21 -5.24
N CYS A 2 -1.27 -14.44 -4.39
CA CYS A 2 -1.94 -13.46 -3.53
C CYS A 2 -1.48 -12.05 -3.87
N PHE A 3 -2.43 -11.11 -3.92
CA PHE A 3 -2.16 -9.69 -4.07
C PHE A 3 -2.60 -8.97 -2.79
N TRP A 4 -1.65 -8.38 -2.07
CA TRP A 4 -1.92 -7.60 -0.87
C TRP A 4 -2.33 -6.18 -1.28
N ASN A 5 -3.62 -5.86 -1.16
CA ASN A 5 -4.11 -4.51 -1.42
C ASN A 5 -3.71 -3.60 -0.25
N ALA A 6 -2.84 -2.62 -0.44
CA ALA A 6 -2.35 -1.78 0.67
C ALA A 6 -3.39 -0.73 1.15
N SER A 7 -4.64 -1.16 1.39
CA SER A 7 -5.79 -0.34 1.80
C SER A 7 -5.61 0.35 3.15
N ASP A 8 -4.64 -0.09 3.96
CA ASP A 8 -4.28 0.49 5.24
C ASP A 8 -3.38 1.73 5.18
N ASP A 9 -2.86 2.07 4.01
CA ASP A 9 -2.00 3.24 3.81
C ASP A 9 -2.83 4.53 3.66
N ASN A 10 -2.17 5.69 3.61
CA ASN A 10 -2.79 7.01 3.50
C ASN A 10 -2.03 7.95 2.53
N SER A 11 -1.09 7.45 1.74
CA SER A 11 -0.31 8.28 0.82
C SER A 11 -1.11 8.72 -0.42
N PHE A 12 -1.90 9.80 -0.35
CA PHE A 12 -2.83 10.20 -1.43
C PHE A 12 -2.16 10.35 -2.80
N ASN A 13 -0.96 10.92 -2.85
CA ASN A 13 -0.18 11.10 -4.09
C ASN A 13 0.20 9.79 -4.78
N GLN A 14 0.01 8.62 -4.15
CA GLN A 14 0.23 7.33 -4.77
C GLN A 14 -1.02 6.77 -5.49
N ILE A 15 -2.21 7.27 -5.14
CA ILE A 15 -3.49 6.69 -5.61
C ILE A 15 -4.38 7.68 -6.36
N ASP A 16 -4.14 8.97 -6.22
CA ASP A 16 -5.03 10.02 -6.72
C ASP A 16 -4.76 10.44 -8.17
N ASN A 17 -3.80 9.83 -8.87
CA ASN A 17 -3.31 10.34 -10.14
C ASN A 17 -3.01 9.27 -11.18
N LEU A 18 -3.24 9.64 -12.44
CA LEU A 18 -2.89 8.87 -13.64
C LEU A 18 -2.29 9.80 -14.69
N ASN A 19 -1.03 9.54 -15.07
CA ASN A 19 -0.38 10.25 -16.18
C ASN A 19 -0.71 9.55 -17.50
N VAL A 20 -1.25 10.30 -18.45
CA VAL A 20 -1.57 9.84 -19.80
C VAL A 20 -0.77 10.66 -20.80
N ILE A 21 -0.11 9.98 -21.74
CA ILE A 21 0.69 10.61 -22.78
C ILE A 21 -0.20 10.86 -24.01
N ASP A 22 -0.35 12.12 -24.39
CA ASP A 22 -0.86 12.56 -25.69
C ASP A 22 0.24 13.37 -26.41
N LYS A 23 0.03 14.66 -26.73
CA LYS A 23 1.09 15.58 -27.18
C LYS A 23 2.00 15.99 -26.03
N GLU A 24 1.40 16.10 -24.84
CA GLU A 24 2.05 16.38 -23.56
C GLU A 24 1.55 15.37 -22.53
N ILE A 25 2.25 15.27 -21.39
CA ILE A 25 1.80 14.45 -20.28
C ILE A 25 0.63 15.16 -19.62
N THR A 26 -0.55 14.55 -19.71
CA THR A 26 -1.75 15.03 -19.00
C THR A 26 -1.95 14.22 -17.73
N ASN A 27 -2.01 14.90 -16.59
CA ASN A 27 -2.33 14.27 -15.32
C ASN A 27 -3.86 14.27 -15.08
N ILE A 28 -4.44 13.09 -14.91
CA ILE A 28 -5.83 12.91 -14.49
C ILE A 28 -5.82 12.71 -12.98
N LYS A 29 -6.53 13.57 -12.26
CA LYS A 29 -6.67 13.49 -10.80
C LYS A 29 -8.03 12.89 -10.40
N LEU A 30 -8.00 11.99 -9.43
CA LEU A 30 -9.17 11.61 -8.65
C LEU A 30 -9.27 12.59 -7.47
N ASP A 31 -10.40 13.26 -7.35
CA ASP A 31 -10.59 14.31 -6.34
C ASP A 31 -10.77 13.71 -4.94
N LEU A 32 -9.78 13.95 -4.07
CA LEU A 32 -9.76 13.53 -2.66
C LEU A 32 -9.76 14.74 -1.69
N SER A 33 -10.11 15.94 -2.16
CA SER A 33 -9.95 17.19 -1.38
C SER A 33 -10.70 17.25 -0.05
N ASP A 34 -11.75 16.44 0.09
CA ASP A 34 -12.63 16.43 1.27
C ASP A 34 -12.07 15.57 2.42
N PHE A 35 -10.96 14.86 2.18
CA PHE A 35 -10.37 13.96 3.16
C PHE A 35 -9.07 14.54 3.70
N ASP A 36 -8.81 14.29 4.98
CA ASP A 36 -7.51 14.58 5.57
C ASP A 36 -6.44 13.71 4.88
N PRO A 37 -5.27 14.25 4.50
CA PRO A 37 -4.20 13.46 3.87
C PRO A 37 -3.71 12.26 4.69
N LYS A 38 -4.03 12.20 5.99
CA LYS A 38 -3.75 11.05 6.85
C LYS A 38 -4.84 9.98 6.84
N THR A 39 -5.96 10.22 6.15
CA THR A 39 -7.09 9.29 6.06
C THR A 39 -6.63 8.00 5.40
N ARG A 40 -6.93 6.88 6.04
CA ARG A 40 -6.63 5.55 5.50
C ARG A 40 -7.48 5.28 4.25
N TYR A 41 -6.91 4.65 3.22
CA TYR A 41 -7.63 4.40 1.97
C TYR A 41 -8.92 3.59 2.15
N SER A 42 -8.95 2.63 3.07
CA SER A 42 -10.15 1.85 3.38
C SER A 42 -11.26 2.68 4.03
N ASP A 43 -10.98 3.92 4.45
CA ASP A 43 -11.96 4.85 5.02
C ASP A 43 -12.35 5.97 4.02
N ILE A 44 -11.86 5.92 2.77
CA ILE A 44 -12.21 6.89 1.72
C ILE A 44 -13.36 6.34 0.87
N TYR A 45 -14.52 6.98 0.97
CA TYR A 45 -15.74 6.67 0.21
C TYR A 45 -16.10 7.85 -0.69
N LEU A 46 -16.16 7.61 -2.01
CA LEU A 46 -16.37 8.66 -3.01
C LEU A 46 -17.69 8.46 -3.74
N ALA A 47 -18.38 9.57 -4.04
CA ALA A 47 -19.49 9.55 -4.97
C ALA A 47 -19.04 9.05 -6.36
N ASP A 48 -19.91 8.32 -7.04
CA ASP A 48 -19.64 7.78 -8.39
C ASP A 48 -19.31 8.86 -9.42
N SER A 49 -19.86 10.06 -9.25
CA SER A 49 -19.57 11.24 -10.05
C SER A 49 -18.07 11.57 -10.13
N ARG A 50 -17.29 11.32 -9.06
CA ARG A 50 -15.83 11.53 -9.07
C ARG A 50 -15.11 10.55 -9.99
N PHE A 51 -15.48 9.27 -9.92
CA PHE A 51 -14.95 8.26 -10.83
C PHE A 51 -15.39 8.52 -12.28
N LYS A 52 -16.66 8.88 -12.50
CA LYS A 52 -17.17 9.24 -13.83
C LYS A 52 -16.38 10.38 -14.45
N LYS A 53 -16.13 11.46 -13.70
CA LYS A 53 -15.33 12.60 -14.16
C LYS A 53 -13.91 12.18 -14.57
N ALA A 54 -13.26 11.30 -13.79
CA ALA A 54 -11.94 10.77 -14.14
C ALA A 54 -11.96 9.90 -15.41
N ILE A 55 -12.96 9.03 -15.54
CA ILE A 55 -13.17 8.16 -16.70
C ILE A 55 -13.47 8.99 -17.96
N GLU A 56 -14.32 10.00 -17.87
CA GLU A 56 -14.64 10.92 -18.97
C GLU A 56 -13.41 11.72 -19.40
N LYS A 57 -12.59 12.16 -18.44
CA LYS A 57 -11.32 12.84 -18.74
C LYS A 57 -10.38 11.91 -19.49
N LEU A 58 -10.25 10.66 -19.06
CA LEU A 58 -9.48 9.64 -19.78
C LEU A 58 -10.03 9.44 -21.20
N GLU A 59 -11.35 9.31 -21.36
CA GLU A 59 -12.01 9.17 -22.66
C GLU A 59 -11.70 10.34 -23.61
N SER A 60 -11.64 11.56 -23.09
CA SER A 60 -11.33 12.76 -23.88
C SER A 60 -9.88 12.82 -24.39
N ILE A 61 -8.95 12.17 -23.69
CA ILE A 61 -7.50 12.19 -24.00
C ILE A 61 -7.13 11.04 -24.95
N LEU A 62 -7.73 9.86 -24.76
CA LEU A 62 -7.39 8.69 -25.56
C LEU A 62 -7.72 8.88 -27.05
N TYR A 63 -6.74 8.60 -27.91
CA TYR A 63 -6.92 8.58 -29.36
C TYR A 63 -8.05 7.63 -29.78
N SER A 64 -8.75 8.01 -30.84
CA SER A 64 -9.74 7.12 -31.47
C SER A 64 -9.02 5.94 -32.12
N THR A 65 -9.18 4.77 -31.52
CA THR A 65 -8.65 3.49 -32.01
C THR A 65 -9.75 2.43 -31.92
N SER A 66 -9.56 1.28 -32.57
CA SER A 66 -10.47 0.14 -32.45
C SER A 66 -10.59 -0.41 -31.02
N PHE A 67 -9.65 -0.08 -30.13
CA PHE A 67 -9.61 -0.55 -28.75
C PHE A 67 -10.27 0.43 -27.77
N LYS A 68 -10.52 1.68 -28.18
CA LYS A 68 -11.01 2.74 -27.28
C LYS A 68 -12.32 2.34 -26.62
N THR A 69 -13.27 1.85 -27.40
CA THR A 69 -14.59 1.42 -26.89
C THR A 69 -14.45 0.34 -25.84
N GLU A 70 -13.67 -0.71 -26.11
CA GLU A 70 -13.45 -1.82 -25.17
C GLU A 70 -12.81 -1.36 -23.85
N ILE A 71 -11.81 -0.47 -23.91
CA ILE A 71 -11.17 0.10 -22.72
C ILE A 71 -12.18 0.94 -21.91
N MET A 72 -13.00 1.76 -22.57
CA MET A 72 -13.98 2.58 -21.87
C MET A 72 -15.09 1.73 -21.26
N ASP A 73 -15.56 0.70 -21.97
CA ASP A 73 -16.54 -0.25 -21.46
C ASP A 73 -16.00 -1.02 -20.26
N PHE A 74 -14.71 -1.37 -20.25
CA PHE A 74 -14.06 -1.99 -19.10
C PHE A 74 -14.21 -1.13 -17.83
N TYR A 75 -13.85 0.16 -17.89
CA TYR A 75 -13.97 1.06 -16.74
C TYR A 75 -15.43 1.34 -16.35
N LYS A 76 -16.33 1.53 -17.33
CA LYS A 76 -17.77 1.74 -17.08
C LYS A 76 -18.40 0.52 -16.40
N ASN A 77 -18.05 -0.69 -16.84
CA ASN A 77 -18.52 -1.94 -16.22
C ASN A 77 -17.98 -2.14 -14.81
N ILE A 78 -16.72 -1.78 -14.55
CA ILE A 78 -16.12 -1.83 -13.21
C ILE A 78 -16.86 -0.87 -12.27
N LEU A 79 -17.11 0.37 -12.71
CA LEU A 79 -17.86 1.34 -11.91
C LEU A 79 -19.28 0.86 -11.61
N ALA A 80 -19.98 0.33 -12.62
CA ALA A 80 -21.30 -0.25 -12.43
C ALA A 80 -21.28 -1.44 -11.44
N SER A 81 -20.25 -2.29 -11.51
CA SER A 81 -20.09 -3.42 -10.58
C SER A 81 -19.78 -2.94 -9.17
N ALA A 82 -18.95 -1.91 -9.00
CA ALA A 82 -18.61 -1.35 -7.70
C ALA A 82 -19.85 -0.70 -7.04
N LEU A 83 -20.67 0.02 -7.82
CA LEU A 83 -21.95 0.55 -7.37
C LEU A 83 -22.93 -0.53 -6.94
N LYS A 84 -23.08 -1.59 -7.74
CA LYS A 84 -24.00 -2.70 -7.44
C LYS A 84 -23.64 -3.44 -6.15
N ASN A 85 -22.35 -3.57 -5.87
CA ASN A 85 -21.84 -4.27 -4.69
C ASN A 85 -21.54 -3.31 -3.52
N CYS A 86 -21.89 -2.04 -3.66
CA CYS A 86 -21.66 -1.06 -2.60
C CYS A 86 -22.62 -1.33 -1.43
N SER A 87 -22.03 -1.55 -0.25
CA SER A 87 -22.79 -1.71 1.00
C SER A 87 -22.89 -0.41 1.80
N ASN A 88 -22.29 0.70 1.32
CA ASN A 88 -22.37 1.99 1.97
C ASN A 88 -23.78 2.61 1.73
N PRO A 89 -24.52 2.98 2.79
CA PRO A 89 -25.87 3.54 2.67
C PRO A 89 -25.99 4.82 1.82
N LYS A 90 -24.90 5.58 1.68
CA LYS A 90 -24.84 6.81 0.88
C LYS A 90 -24.63 6.54 -0.61
N GLY A 91 -24.45 5.28 -1.02
CA GLY A 91 -24.12 4.91 -2.40
C GLY A 91 -22.69 5.29 -2.81
N GLU A 92 -21.83 5.63 -1.85
CA GLU A 92 -20.44 6.02 -2.08
C GLU A 92 -19.54 4.79 -2.18
N ILE A 93 -18.59 4.80 -3.11
CA ILE A 93 -17.70 3.68 -3.41
C ILE A 93 -16.40 3.83 -2.65
N ASN A 94 -15.99 2.78 -1.95
CA ASN A 94 -14.68 2.73 -1.31
C ASN A 94 -13.55 2.65 -2.35
N VAL A 95 -12.53 3.52 -2.25
CA VAL A 95 -11.44 3.58 -3.24
C VAL A 95 -10.61 2.28 -3.28
N SER A 96 -10.37 1.66 -2.12
CA SER A 96 -9.61 0.40 -2.03
C SER A 96 -10.38 -0.75 -2.64
N SER A 97 -11.69 -0.83 -2.39
CA SER A 97 -12.57 -1.82 -3.01
C SER A 97 -12.69 -1.63 -4.53
N PHE A 98 -12.77 -0.38 -5.00
CA PHE A 98 -12.78 -0.09 -6.44
C PHE A 98 -11.52 -0.62 -7.13
N PHE A 99 -10.34 -0.38 -6.53
CA PHE A 99 -9.08 -0.94 -7.02
C PHE A 99 -9.08 -2.48 -7.01
N SER A 100 -9.58 -3.10 -5.93
CA SER A 100 -9.73 -4.57 -5.87
C SER A 100 -10.60 -5.13 -6.99
N VAL A 101 -11.67 -4.43 -7.38
CA VAL A 101 -12.52 -4.85 -8.52
C VAL A 101 -11.74 -4.78 -9.83
N ILE A 102 -10.92 -3.73 -10.06
CA ILE A 102 -10.06 -3.64 -11.25
C ILE A 102 -9.11 -4.83 -11.31
N ILE A 103 -8.35 -5.08 -10.24
CA ILE A 103 -7.37 -6.17 -10.17
C ILE A 103 -8.05 -7.53 -10.34
N THR A 104 -9.21 -7.74 -9.72
CA THR A 104 -9.99 -8.98 -9.88
C THR A 104 -10.44 -9.17 -11.32
N ARG A 105 -10.94 -8.11 -11.99
CA ARG A 105 -11.41 -8.18 -13.38
C ARG A 105 -10.27 -8.50 -14.34
N MET A 106 -9.06 -7.99 -14.08
CA MET A 106 -7.89 -8.24 -14.92
C MET A 106 -7.29 -9.64 -14.71
N PHE A 107 -7.31 -10.18 -13.49
CA PHE A 107 -6.48 -11.34 -13.13
C PHE A 107 -7.20 -12.53 -12.51
N SER A 108 -8.52 -12.49 -12.33
CA SER A 108 -9.30 -13.61 -11.77
C SER A 108 -9.16 -14.91 -12.56
N GLY A 109 -8.95 -14.85 -13.88
CA GLY A 109 -8.67 -16.03 -14.72
C GLY A 109 -7.41 -16.80 -14.33
N TYR A 110 -6.50 -16.20 -13.55
CA TYR A 110 -5.27 -16.83 -13.03
C TYR A 110 -5.41 -17.32 -11.57
N GLY A 111 -6.62 -17.26 -10.99
CA GLY A 111 -6.84 -17.63 -9.58
C GLY A 111 -6.17 -16.67 -8.60
N LEU A 112 -6.07 -15.37 -8.95
CA LEU A 112 -5.54 -14.35 -8.05
C LEU A 112 -6.49 -14.16 -6.84
N VAL A 113 -5.93 -14.23 -5.64
CA VAL A 113 -6.62 -13.93 -4.39
C VAL A 113 -6.20 -12.55 -3.92
N ILE A 114 -7.15 -11.64 -3.71
CA ILE A 114 -6.87 -10.33 -3.12
C ILE A 114 -6.98 -10.45 -1.61
N ILE A 115 -6.00 -9.90 -0.90
CA ILE A 115 -5.96 -9.82 0.56
C ILE A 115 -6.08 -8.35 0.92
N ASP A 116 -7.15 -8.01 1.64
CA ASP A 116 -7.39 -6.66 2.13
C ASP A 116 -7.03 -6.59 3.62
N PRO A 117 -5.96 -5.87 4.00
CA PRO A 117 -5.50 -5.78 5.38
C PRO A 117 -6.43 -4.94 6.27
N ALA A 118 -7.36 -4.17 5.69
CA ALA A 118 -8.38 -3.43 6.43
C ALA A 118 -9.54 -4.33 6.88
N ASP A 119 -9.63 -5.57 6.39
CA ASP A 119 -10.66 -6.52 6.81
C ASP A 119 -10.58 -6.80 8.31
N VAL A 120 -11.71 -6.68 9.00
CA VAL A 120 -11.79 -6.78 10.46
C VAL A 120 -11.39 -8.15 10.99
N GLU A 121 -11.65 -9.23 10.26
CA GLU A 121 -11.24 -10.57 10.67
C GLU A 121 -9.72 -10.72 10.55
N LEU A 122 -9.12 -10.17 9.50
CA LEU A 122 -7.67 -10.11 9.36
C LEU A 122 -7.04 -9.27 10.49
N LYS A 123 -7.65 -8.14 10.88
CA LYS A 123 -7.18 -7.33 12.02
C LYS A 123 -7.16 -8.10 13.33
N LYS A 124 -8.20 -8.89 13.62
CA LYS A 124 -8.26 -9.71 14.83
C LYS A 124 -7.10 -10.72 14.90
N LEU A 125 -6.59 -11.18 13.76
CA LEU A 125 -5.45 -12.09 13.71
C LEU A 125 -4.10 -11.40 14.00
N SER A 126 -4.08 -10.07 14.13
CA SER A 126 -2.84 -9.31 14.42
C SER A 126 -2.50 -9.22 15.92
N CYS A 127 -3.36 -9.67 16.83
CA CYS A 127 -3.18 -9.49 18.29
C CYS A 127 -1.78 -9.85 18.80
N ASN A 128 -1.26 -11.03 18.46
CA ASN A 128 0.07 -11.46 18.91
C ASN A 128 1.20 -10.56 18.39
N LEU A 129 1.02 -10.00 17.19
CA LEU A 129 2.00 -9.08 16.60
C LEU A 129 1.94 -7.70 17.26
N LEU A 130 0.76 -7.24 17.67
CA LEU A 130 0.60 -6.01 18.43
C LEU A 130 1.19 -6.14 19.83
N GLU A 131 0.95 -7.25 20.52
CA GLU A 131 1.55 -7.51 21.84
C GLU A 131 3.08 -7.53 21.76
N PHE A 132 3.60 -8.16 20.70
CA PHE A 132 5.02 -8.16 20.40
C PHE A 132 5.56 -6.73 20.24
N ASP A 133 4.92 -5.91 19.41
CA ASP A 133 5.36 -4.53 19.18
C ASP A 133 5.26 -3.66 20.43
N ILE A 134 4.12 -3.70 21.13
CA ILE A 134 3.92 -3.03 22.43
C ILE A 134 5.07 -3.35 23.40
N SER A 135 5.47 -4.62 23.48
CA SER A 135 6.49 -5.08 24.41
C SER A 135 7.93 -4.87 23.92
N LYS A 136 8.16 -4.68 22.61
CA LYS A 136 9.49 -4.70 21.99
C LYS A 136 9.80 -3.49 21.10
N HIS A 137 8.94 -2.49 20.99
CA HIS A 137 9.09 -1.36 20.07
C HIS A 137 10.47 -0.66 20.15
N TYR A 138 11.04 -0.47 21.35
CA TYR A 138 12.42 0.05 21.47
C TYR A 138 13.48 -0.87 20.85
N GLN A 139 13.34 -2.19 21.03
CA GLN A 139 14.26 -3.17 20.45
C GLN A 139 14.10 -3.22 18.92
N ILE A 140 12.86 -3.18 18.43
CA ILE A 140 12.55 -3.14 16.99
C ILE A 140 13.18 -1.90 16.37
N SER A 141 12.93 -0.72 16.95
CA SER A 141 13.50 0.55 16.49
C SER A 141 15.04 0.52 16.46
N HIS A 142 15.66 -0.02 17.52
CA HIS A 142 17.12 -0.20 17.57
C HIS A 142 17.63 -1.10 16.45
N LEU A 143 16.97 -2.25 16.20
CA LEU A 143 17.36 -3.19 15.16
C LEU A 143 17.24 -2.58 13.76
N ILE A 144 16.14 -1.89 13.46
CA ILE A 144 15.93 -1.21 12.17
C ILE A 144 17.02 -0.17 11.92
N ASN A 145 17.25 0.71 12.89
CA ASN A 145 18.18 1.83 12.74
C ASN A 145 19.65 1.37 12.71
N SER A 146 20.03 0.40 13.55
CA SER A 146 21.40 -0.14 13.55
C SER A 146 21.69 -0.93 12.28
N THR A 147 20.71 -1.65 11.73
CA THR A 147 20.84 -2.35 10.44
C THR A 147 20.93 -1.35 9.29
N GLY A 148 20.14 -0.28 9.31
CA GLY A 148 20.25 0.83 8.35
C GLY A 148 21.65 1.46 8.34
N LYS A 149 22.24 1.70 9.52
CA LYS A 149 23.63 2.19 9.64
C LYS A 149 24.65 1.22 9.03
N LYS A 150 24.48 -0.09 9.24
CA LYS A 150 25.35 -1.13 8.64
C LYS A 150 25.22 -1.13 7.12
N LEU A 151 24.01 -1.06 6.58
CA LEU A 151 23.78 -0.98 5.13
C LEU A 151 24.48 0.23 4.51
N ASN A 152 24.31 1.40 5.11
CA ASN A 152 24.97 2.63 4.67
C ASN A 152 26.51 2.50 4.71
N SER A 153 27.07 1.90 5.76
CA SER A 153 28.52 1.68 5.86
C SER A 153 29.09 0.72 4.80
N CYS A 154 28.24 -0.12 4.21
CA CYS A 154 28.59 -1.03 3.13
C CYS A 154 28.28 -0.46 1.73
N GLY A 155 27.87 0.82 1.63
CA GLY A 155 27.53 1.47 0.36
C GLY A 155 26.12 1.19 -0.16
N TYR A 156 25.26 0.56 0.64
CA TYR A 156 23.85 0.35 0.32
C TYR A 156 22.98 1.48 0.89
N HIS A 157 21.74 1.62 0.39
CA HIS A 157 20.78 2.59 0.89
C HIS A 157 19.91 2.02 2.03
N SER A 158 19.77 2.78 3.12
CA SER A 158 18.79 2.51 4.17
C SER A 158 17.42 3.08 3.79
N GLN A 159 16.42 2.21 3.61
CA GLN A 159 15.07 2.60 3.19
C GLN A 159 14.13 2.95 4.36
N LEU A 160 14.30 2.29 5.51
CA LEU A 160 13.48 2.51 6.72
C LEU A 160 14.23 3.33 7.76
N SER A 161 13.47 4.12 8.50
CA SER A 161 13.85 4.75 9.76
C SER A 161 12.73 4.50 10.77
N SER A 162 13.08 4.12 12.00
CA SER A 162 12.11 3.95 13.09
C SER A 162 12.40 4.94 14.20
N THR A 163 11.37 5.58 14.74
CA THR A 163 11.51 6.53 15.85
C THR A 163 11.38 5.79 17.19
N PRO A 164 12.40 5.81 18.06
CA PRO A 164 12.28 5.23 19.40
C PRO A 164 11.11 5.83 20.18
N GLY A 165 10.45 5.03 21.02
CA GLY A 165 9.25 5.48 21.75
C GLY A 165 8.01 5.64 20.88
N THR A 166 7.96 4.95 19.74
CA THR A 166 6.74 4.84 18.93
C THR A 166 6.46 3.39 18.59
N LEU A 167 5.18 3.05 18.42
CA LEU A 167 4.77 1.74 17.93
C LEU A 167 4.82 1.69 16.40
N ASP A 168 4.96 0.48 15.85
CA ASP A 168 5.03 0.17 14.42
C ASP A 168 3.65 -0.17 13.82
N PHE A 169 2.60 0.39 14.43
CA PHE A 169 1.26 0.50 13.87
C PHE A 169 0.65 1.85 14.25
N PHE A 170 -0.51 2.13 13.66
CA PHE A 170 -1.33 3.32 13.89
C PHE A 170 -2.67 2.91 14.48
N TYR A 171 -3.30 3.84 15.18
CA TYR A 171 -4.69 3.73 15.60
C TYR A 171 -5.53 4.75 14.82
N CYS A 172 -6.56 4.29 14.12
CA CYS A 172 -7.43 5.12 13.31
C CYS A 172 -8.49 5.80 14.18
N VAL A 173 -8.48 7.13 14.25
CA VAL A 173 -9.51 7.94 14.90
C VAL A 173 -10.27 8.67 13.79
N ASP A 174 -11.56 8.39 13.65
CA ASP A 174 -12.41 8.99 12.61
C ASP A 174 -11.81 8.86 11.18
N GLY A 175 -11.19 7.70 10.89
CA GLY A 175 -10.53 7.40 9.61
C GLY A 175 -9.11 7.92 9.47
N ILE A 176 -8.64 8.77 10.38
CA ILE A 176 -7.29 9.37 10.39
C ILE A 176 -6.32 8.43 11.09
N ARG A 177 -5.21 8.09 10.43
CA ARG A 177 -4.14 7.27 11.04
C ARG A 177 -3.33 8.09 12.04
N GLU A 178 -3.47 7.77 13.32
CA GLU A 178 -2.75 8.43 14.39
C GLU A 178 -1.58 7.58 14.89
N LYS A 179 -0.44 8.24 15.03
CA LYS A 179 0.79 7.60 15.50
C LYS A 179 0.66 7.35 16.99
N ILE A 180 1.06 6.17 17.42
CA ILE A 180 1.06 5.80 18.84
C ILE A 180 2.46 6.03 19.39
N TYR A 181 2.54 6.87 20.42
CA TYR A 181 3.76 7.11 21.19
C TYR A 181 3.73 6.24 22.44
N SER A 182 4.90 5.81 22.88
CA SER A 182 5.11 5.10 24.14
C SER A 182 6.29 5.71 24.87
N ASP A 183 6.15 5.88 26.18
CA ASP A 183 7.28 6.18 27.05
C ASP A 183 7.86 4.91 27.67
N SER A 184 8.84 5.08 28.56
CA SER A 184 9.47 3.99 29.30
C SER A 184 8.60 3.38 30.39
N ASP A 185 7.54 4.07 30.82
CA ASP A 185 6.69 3.69 31.96
C ASP A 185 5.47 2.87 31.53
N ASN A 186 5.44 2.39 30.28
CA ASN A 186 4.31 1.70 29.64
C ASN A 186 3.03 2.56 29.57
N LEU A 187 3.19 3.87 29.36
CA LEU A 187 2.10 4.74 28.95
C LEU A 187 2.10 4.90 27.43
N PHE A 188 0.91 4.80 26.84
CA PHE A 188 0.68 4.93 25.41
C PHE A 188 -0.15 6.18 25.13
N GLU A 189 0.23 6.96 24.12
CA GLU A 189 -0.43 8.22 23.77
C GLU A 189 -0.94 8.18 22.31
N ILE A 190 -2.22 8.54 22.12
CA ILE A 190 -2.89 8.71 20.83
C ILE A 190 -3.69 10.01 20.87
N SER A 191 -3.43 10.96 19.95
CA SER A 191 -4.18 12.23 19.83
C SER A 191 -4.48 12.89 21.20
N ASP A 192 -3.46 13.05 22.03
CA ASP A 192 -3.49 13.65 23.37
C ASP A 192 -4.15 12.81 24.50
N LYS A 193 -4.63 11.60 24.21
CA LYS A 193 -5.15 10.67 25.23
C LYS A 193 -4.08 9.68 25.64
N ARG A 194 -3.93 9.49 26.95
CA ARG A 194 -2.98 8.55 27.55
C ARG A 194 -3.68 7.32 28.10
N TYR A 195 -3.05 6.18 27.91
CA TYR A 195 -3.52 4.88 28.31
C TYR A 195 -2.39 4.16 29.04
N ASN A 196 -2.69 3.52 30.17
CA ASN A 196 -1.78 2.50 30.68
C ASN A 196 -1.85 1.25 29.79
N LYS A 197 -0.90 0.33 29.95
CA LYS A 197 -0.83 -0.89 29.14
C LYS A 197 -2.14 -1.69 29.05
N LYS A 198 -2.88 -1.82 30.16
CA LYS A 198 -4.13 -2.58 30.19
C LYS A 198 -5.23 -1.84 29.41
N GLU A 199 -5.42 -0.56 29.68
CA GLU A 199 -6.41 0.28 28.98
C GLU A 199 -6.14 0.34 27.48
N PHE A 200 -4.86 0.45 27.11
CA PHE A 200 -4.44 0.44 25.72
C PHE A 200 -4.76 -0.89 25.04
N TRP A 201 -4.48 -2.01 25.72
CA TRP A 201 -4.80 -3.34 25.19
C TRP A 201 -6.31 -3.56 25.04
N ASP A 202 -7.10 -3.17 26.05
CA ASP A 202 -8.55 -3.26 26.02
C ASP A 202 -9.13 -2.43 24.85
N LEU A 203 -8.57 -1.23 24.58
CA LEU A 203 -8.92 -0.40 23.42
C LEU A 203 -8.68 -1.13 22.07
N LEU A 204 -7.54 -1.79 21.91
CA LEU A 204 -7.20 -2.51 20.68
C LEU A 204 -8.11 -3.72 20.43
N ILE A 205 -8.46 -4.45 21.50
CA ILE A 205 -9.38 -5.60 21.42
C ILE A 205 -10.81 -5.17 21.13
N GLU A 206 -11.27 -4.06 21.72
CA GLU A 206 -12.62 -3.54 21.49
C GLU A 206 -12.80 -3.10 20.03
N LYS A 207 -11.77 -2.50 19.42
CA LYS A 207 -11.85 -1.86 18.11
C LYS A 207 -10.75 -2.32 17.15
N PRO A 208 -10.73 -3.61 16.75
CA PRO A 208 -9.66 -4.12 15.89
C PRO A 208 -9.64 -3.46 14.50
N ALA A 209 -10.80 -3.03 13.99
CA ALA A 209 -10.91 -2.33 12.71
C ALA A 209 -10.14 -0.99 12.65
N ALA A 210 -9.86 -0.39 13.81
CA ALA A 210 -9.10 0.86 13.93
C ALA A 210 -7.59 0.65 13.83
N ILE A 211 -7.10 -0.59 13.86
CA ILE A 211 -5.65 -0.86 13.80
C ILE A 211 -5.19 -0.70 12.35
N SER A 212 -4.07 -0.02 12.10
CA SER A 212 -3.43 0.06 10.77
C SER A 212 -1.94 -0.22 10.92
N LEU A 213 -1.47 -1.36 10.39
CA LEU A 213 -0.07 -1.74 10.50
C LEU A 213 0.81 -0.87 9.58
N ASN A 214 2.03 -0.56 10.00
CA ASN A 214 2.98 0.14 9.16
C ASN A 214 3.82 -0.82 8.30
N VAL A 215 4.77 -0.26 7.55
CA VAL A 215 5.70 -0.99 6.67
C VAL A 215 6.56 -2.05 7.38
N ILE A 216 6.78 -1.94 8.69
CA ILE A 216 7.53 -2.89 9.51
C ILE A 216 6.66 -4.08 9.91
N LEU A 217 5.48 -3.86 10.49
CA LEU A 217 4.65 -4.97 10.99
C LEU A 217 3.84 -5.67 9.87
N ARG A 218 3.46 -4.96 8.80
CA ARG A 218 2.66 -5.55 7.72
C ARG A 218 3.29 -6.84 7.13
N PRO A 219 4.58 -6.88 6.75
CA PRO A 219 5.21 -8.11 6.28
C PRO A 219 5.20 -9.24 7.30
N LEU A 220 5.40 -8.94 8.60
CA LEU A 220 5.34 -9.95 9.66
C LEU A 220 3.94 -10.54 9.80
N LEU A 221 2.88 -9.73 9.68
CA LEU A 221 1.51 -10.23 9.70
C LEU A 221 1.26 -11.15 8.49
N GLN A 222 1.62 -10.70 7.28
CA GLN A 222 1.47 -11.49 6.06
C GLN A 222 2.09 -12.88 6.21
N ASP A 223 3.35 -12.93 6.64
CA ASP A 223 4.13 -14.17 6.71
C ASP A 223 3.77 -15.04 7.93
N LYS A 224 3.09 -14.45 8.92
CA LYS A 224 2.51 -15.19 10.03
C LYS A 224 1.19 -15.87 9.63
N LEU A 225 0.38 -15.21 8.82
CA LEU A 225 -0.94 -15.70 8.42
C LEU A 225 -0.90 -16.65 7.22
N LEU A 226 0.05 -16.44 6.32
CA LEU A 226 0.13 -17.16 5.05
C LEU A 226 1.39 -18.03 4.99
N PRO A 227 1.33 -19.20 4.33
CA PRO A 227 2.51 -19.99 4.01
C PRO A 227 3.28 -19.33 2.84
N VAL A 228 3.94 -18.21 3.11
CA VAL A 228 4.60 -17.40 2.07
C VAL A 228 5.89 -18.06 1.60
N LEU A 229 5.88 -18.58 0.36
CA LEU A 229 7.08 -19.09 -0.30
C LEU A 229 8.03 -17.95 -0.67
N CYS A 230 7.49 -16.90 -1.31
CA CYS A 230 8.24 -15.72 -1.70
C CYS A 230 7.36 -14.47 -1.66
N SER A 231 8.00 -13.35 -1.33
CA SER A 231 7.43 -12.00 -1.44
C SER A 231 7.98 -11.36 -2.70
N ILE A 232 7.07 -10.92 -3.59
CA ILE A 232 7.44 -10.24 -4.84
C ILE A 232 7.65 -8.76 -4.56
N CYS A 233 8.88 -8.26 -4.75
CA CYS A 233 9.28 -6.94 -4.26
C CYS A 233 9.83 -6.04 -5.36
N GLY A 234 9.47 -4.75 -5.32
CA GLY A 234 10.20 -3.70 -6.04
C GLY A 234 11.60 -3.43 -5.47
N PRO A 235 12.39 -2.56 -6.12
CA PRO A 235 13.72 -2.19 -5.63
C PRO A 235 13.70 -1.61 -4.21
N GLY A 236 12.80 -0.65 -3.93
CA GLY A 236 12.67 -0.05 -2.59
C GLY A 236 12.22 -1.06 -1.53
N GLU A 237 11.33 -1.99 -1.90
CA GLU A 237 10.87 -3.03 -0.98
C GLU A 237 11.98 -4.01 -0.61
N SER A 238 12.73 -4.46 -1.62
CA SER A 238 13.87 -5.37 -1.44
C SER A 238 14.89 -4.76 -0.47
N SER A 239 15.14 -3.46 -0.55
CA SER A 239 16.02 -2.73 0.37
C SER A 239 15.49 -2.72 1.81
N TYR A 240 14.19 -2.45 2.03
CA TYR A 240 13.69 -2.47 3.41
C TYR A 240 13.66 -3.87 4.03
N TYR A 241 13.45 -4.92 3.24
CA TYR A 241 13.46 -6.29 3.77
C TYR A 241 14.82 -6.68 4.37
N ALA A 242 15.92 -6.13 3.85
CA ALA A 242 17.24 -6.30 4.47
C ALA A 242 17.27 -5.73 5.91
N GLN A 243 16.58 -4.61 6.15
CA GLN A 243 16.44 -4.03 7.49
C GLN A 243 15.47 -4.81 8.39
N LEU A 244 14.47 -5.48 7.82
CA LEU A 244 13.50 -6.27 8.58
C LEU A 244 14.05 -7.62 9.07
N LYS A 245 15.10 -8.16 8.44
CA LYS A 245 15.62 -9.50 8.78
C LYS A 245 15.85 -9.73 10.29
N PRO A 246 16.47 -8.80 11.05
CA PRO A 246 16.63 -8.97 12.50
C PRO A 246 15.32 -8.90 13.27
N VAL A 247 14.32 -8.14 12.80
CA VAL A 247 12.99 -8.05 13.40
C VAL A 247 12.22 -9.35 13.23
N TYR A 248 12.31 -9.98 12.05
CA TYR A 248 11.80 -11.34 11.82
C TYR A 248 12.40 -12.34 12.82
N ASN A 249 13.73 -12.31 12.99
CA ASN A 249 14.41 -13.17 13.96
C ASN A 249 13.96 -12.89 15.40
N LEU A 250 13.78 -11.62 15.77
CA LEU A 250 13.30 -11.21 17.10
C LEU A 250 11.87 -11.71 17.36
N TYR A 251 11.00 -11.71 16.35
CA TYR A 251 9.64 -12.25 16.47
C TYR A 251 9.59 -13.79 16.39
N GLY A 252 10.69 -14.45 16.01
CA GLY A 252 10.74 -15.90 15.81
C GLY A 252 10.11 -16.38 14.50
N LEU A 253 10.07 -15.52 13.48
CA LEU A 253 9.53 -15.83 12.15
C LEU A 253 10.65 -15.94 11.12
N LYS A 254 10.54 -16.91 10.20
CA LYS A 254 11.48 -17.02 9.08
C LYS A 254 11.05 -16.07 7.97
N MET A 255 11.90 -15.08 7.66
CA MET A 255 11.69 -14.20 6.51
C MET A 255 11.63 -15.02 5.20
N PRO A 256 10.64 -14.78 4.33
CA PRO A 256 10.46 -15.51 3.07
C PRO A 256 11.55 -15.15 2.06
N VAL A 257 11.54 -15.85 0.93
CA VAL A 257 12.40 -15.47 -0.20
C VAL A 257 11.93 -14.13 -0.76
N ILE A 258 12.83 -13.15 -0.80
CA ILE A 258 12.56 -11.85 -1.42
C ILE A 258 12.89 -11.97 -2.89
N TYR A 259 11.86 -11.95 -3.74
CA TYR A 259 12.00 -12.17 -5.17
C TYR A 259 11.74 -10.84 -5.92
N PRO A 260 12.72 -10.32 -6.67
CA PRO A 260 12.55 -9.09 -7.44
C PRO A 260 11.39 -9.21 -8.43
N ARG A 261 10.50 -8.22 -8.44
CA ARG A 261 9.39 -8.20 -9.39
C ARG A 261 9.91 -8.07 -10.82
N PHE A 262 9.16 -8.66 -11.76
CA PHE A 262 9.41 -8.45 -13.18
C PHE A 262 9.40 -6.94 -13.51
N SER A 263 10.39 -6.53 -14.29
CA SER A 263 10.54 -5.16 -14.78
C SER A 263 10.85 -5.22 -16.27
N ALA A 264 10.18 -4.38 -17.05
CA ALA A 264 10.34 -4.32 -18.49
C ALA A 264 9.97 -2.93 -19.01
N THR A 265 10.60 -2.56 -20.13
CA THR A 265 10.29 -1.35 -20.88
C THR A 265 9.55 -1.73 -22.15
N VAL A 266 8.34 -1.18 -22.34
CA VAL A 266 7.56 -1.41 -23.57
C VAL A 266 8.02 -0.40 -24.62
N VAL A 267 8.69 -0.89 -25.67
CA VAL A 267 9.18 -0.03 -26.77
C VAL A 267 8.29 -0.19 -27.99
N GLU A 268 7.56 0.85 -28.34
CA GLU A 268 6.74 0.87 -29.56
C GLU A 268 7.58 0.73 -30.83
N LYS A 269 6.99 0.14 -31.88
CA LYS A 269 7.68 -0.10 -33.17
C LYS A 269 8.28 1.18 -33.77
N LYS A 270 7.60 2.32 -33.65
CA LYS A 270 8.09 3.61 -34.17
C LYS A 270 9.29 4.11 -33.38
N ILE A 271 9.23 4.04 -32.05
CA ILE A 271 10.33 4.41 -31.15
C ILE A 271 11.54 3.51 -31.38
N LYS A 272 11.34 2.20 -31.53
CA LYS A 272 12.41 1.25 -31.87
C LYS A 272 13.15 1.62 -33.17
N ARG A 273 12.43 2.03 -34.23
CA ARG A 273 13.07 2.50 -35.48
C ARG A 273 13.90 3.75 -35.25
N LEU A 274 13.43 4.66 -34.39
CA LEU A 274 14.15 5.90 -34.07
C LEU A 274 15.43 5.61 -33.27
N ILE A 275 15.36 4.77 -32.24
CA ILE A 275 16.51 4.29 -31.45
C ILE A 275 17.60 3.75 -32.38
N VAL A 276 17.23 2.85 -33.30
CA VAL A 276 18.16 2.27 -34.29
C VAL A 276 18.75 3.34 -35.21
N LYS A 277 17.93 4.26 -35.72
CA LYS A 277 18.39 5.34 -36.61
C LYS A 277 19.36 6.29 -35.91
N LEU A 278 19.09 6.62 -34.65
CA LEU A 278 19.90 7.52 -33.83
C LEU A 278 21.10 6.80 -33.20
N LYS A 279 21.23 5.48 -33.37
CA LYS A 279 22.27 4.63 -32.77
C LYS A 279 22.33 4.75 -31.24
N ILE A 280 21.17 4.93 -30.61
CA ILE A 280 21.03 4.90 -29.15
C ILE A 280 21.11 3.44 -28.71
N THR A 281 21.93 3.16 -27.71
CA THR A 281 22.08 1.84 -27.12
C THR A 281 20.97 1.56 -26.10
N ASP A 282 20.69 0.28 -25.85
CA ASP A 282 19.69 -0.10 -24.84
C ASP A 282 20.06 0.39 -23.43
N ILE A 283 21.36 0.51 -23.13
CA ILE A 283 21.87 1.02 -21.84
C ILE A 283 21.52 2.50 -21.65
N GLU A 284 21.63 3.31 -22.71
CA GLU A 284 21.31 4.74 -22.66
C GLU A 284 19.80 4.98 -22.43
N LEU A 285 18.94 4.02 -22.80
CA LEU A 285 17.48 4.10 -22.59
C LEU A 285 17.05 3.81 -21.14
N GLU A 286 17.84 3.06 -20.37
CA GLU A 286 17.52 2.70 -18.99
C GLU A 286 18.11 3.67 -17.95
N SER A 287 19.09 4.49 -18.35
CA SER A 287 19.86 5.37 -17.46
C SER A 287 19.24 6.75 -17.14
N SER A 288 17.99 6.99 -17.57
CA SER A 288 17.26 8.26 -17.39
C SER A 288 15.95 8.06 -16.64
#